data_AF-A0A507D2S9-F1
#
_entry.id   AF-A0A507D2S9-F1
#
_cell.length_a   1.000
_cell.length_b   1.000
_cell.length_c   1.000
_cell.angle_alpha   90.00
_cell.angle_beta   90.00
_cell.angle_gamma   90.00
#
_symmetry.space_group_name_H-M   'P 1'
#
loop_
_entity.id
_entity.type
_entity.pdbx_description
1 polymer ?
#
loop_
_entity_poly.entity_id
_entity_poly.type
_entity_poly.pdbx_seq_one_letter_code
_entity_poly.pdbx_strand_id
1 'polypeptide(L)'
;MWEKPARPLKKWSKNDVEEKVLDMLLDAAKVNDDVVTLEANLVYDLLMDDRERFGLYWDLQEEFQFNIPPLRRFARDLASGREAVDWVASYLEQQERLKV
;
A
#
# COMPACT_ATOMS: atom_id res chain seq x y z
N MET A 1 1.61 -2.67 36.61
CA MET A 1 1.82 -2.18 35.23
C MET A 1 0.46 -2.18 34.56
N TRP A 2 -0.06 -1.02 34.13
CA TRP A 2 -1.28 -0.98 33.31
C TRP A 2 -0.88 -1.25 31.87
N GLU A 3 -1.22 -2.43 31.35
CA GLU A 3 -1.17 -2.68 29.92
C GLU A 3 -2.33 -1.89 29.30
N LYS A 4 -2.03 -0.92 28.41
CA LYS A 4 -3.06 -0.31 27.57
C LYS A 4 -3.72 -1.44 26.77
N PRO A 5 -5.05 -1.52 26.72
CA PRO A 5 -5.70 -2.49 25.84
C PRO A 5 -5.20 -2.21 24.41
N ALA A 6 -4.63 -3.23 23.76
CA ALA A 6 -4.25 -3.14 22.36
C ALA A 6 -5.51 -2.75 21.58
N ARG A 7 -5.47 -1.60 20.89
CA ARG A 7 -6.59 -1.21 20.03
C ARG A 7 -6.79 -2.33 19.01
N PRO A 8 -8.02 -2.84 18.81
CA PRO A 8 -8.26 -3.83 17.78
C PRO A 8 -7.83 -3.25 16.44
N LEU A 9 -7.00 -3.99 15.71
CA LEU A 9 -6.52 -3.56 14.39
C LEU A 9 -7.72 -3.37 13.46
N LYS A 10 -7.68 -2.29 12.67
CA LYS A 10 -8.76 -1.98 11.71
C LYS A 10 -8.91 -3.14 10.73
N LYS A 11 -10.16 -3.58 10.52
CA LYS A 11 -10.56 -4.47 9.42
C LYS A 11 -10.90 -3.65 8.18
N TRP A 12 -10.50 -4.13 7.02
CA TRP A 12 -10.64 -3.45 5.74
C TRP A 12 -11.44 -4.30 4.76
N SER A 13 -12.30 -3.69 3.94
CA SER A 13 -12.82 -4.37 2.74
C SER A 13 -11.83 -4.22 1.58
N LYS A 14 -11.98 -5.02 0.52
CA LYS A 14 -11.14 -4.87 -0.69
C LYS A 14 -11.31 -3.48 -1.31
N ASN A 15 -12.53 -2.94 -1.35
CA ASN A 15 -12.78 -1.60 -1.87
C ASN A 15 -12.09 -0.52 -1.01
N ASP A 16 -12.13 -0.65 0.32
CA ASP A 16 -11.44 0.30 1.21
C ASP A 16 -9.91 0.30 0.97
N VAL A 17 -9.34 -0.86 0.61
CA VAL A 17 -7.92 -0.97 0.25
C VAL A 17 -7.65 -0.32 -1.09
N GLU A 18 -8.50 -0.57 -2.09
CA GLU A 18 -8.38 0.04 -3.43
C GLU A 18 -8.41 1.56 -3.38
N GLU A 19 -9.41 2.13 -2.70
CA GLU A 19 -9.53 3.58 -2.52
C GLU A 19 -8.29 4.14 -1.81
N LYS A 20 -7.87 3.49 -0.73
CA LYS A 20 -6.73 3.99 0.06
C LYS A 20 -5.41 3.91 -0.69
N VAL A 21 -5.17 2.84 -1.45
CA VAL A 21 -3.96 2.73 -2.28
C VAL A 21 -3.97 3.77 -3.39
N LEU A 22 -5.13 4.04 -4.02
CA LEU A 22 -5.25 5.08 -5.02
C LEU A 22 -4.94 6.47 -4.45
N ASP A 23 -5.49 6.80 -3.27
CA ASP A 23 -5.18 8.05 -2.56
C ASP A 23 -3.68 8.20 -2.30
N MET A 24 -3.02 7.12 -1.87
CA MET A 24 -1.57 7.13 -1.61
C MET A 24 -0.75 7.28 -2.88
N LEU A 25 -1.21 6.74 -4.02
CA LEU A 25 -0.57 6.96 -5.32
C LEU A 25 -0.73 8.40 -5.77
N LEU A 26 -1.89 9.02 -5.56
CA LEU A 26 -2.12 10.43 -5.86
C LEU A 26 -1.19 11.33 -5.03
N ASP A 27 -1.00 11.02 -3.75
CA ASP A 27 -0.09 11.77 -2.87
C ASP A 27 1.39 11.59 -3.23
N ALA A 28 1.78 10.37 -3.65
CA ALA A 28 3.16 10.03 -3.93
C ALA A 28 3.61 10.41 -5.35
N ALA A 29 2.70 10.35 -6.32
CA ALA A 29 3.02 10.60 -7.71
C ALA A 29 3.19 12.11 -7.96
N LYS A 30 4.16 12.45 -8.81
CA LYS A 30 4.46 13.85 -9.20
C LYS A 30 4.00 14.17 -10.61
N VAL A 31 2.99 13.43 -11.07
CA VAL A 31 2.37 13.57 -12.39
C VAL A 31 0.97 14.15 -12.22
N ASN A 32 0.28 14.43 -13.32
CA ASN A 32 -1.10 14.87 -13.25
C ASN A 32 -2.02 13.76 -12.71
N ASP A 33 -2.99 14.12 -11.88
CA ASP A 33 -3.93 13.18 -11.26
C ASP A 33 -4.73 12.36 -12.29
N ASP A 34 -4.91 12.87 -13.51
CA ASP A 34 -5.66 12.21 -14.58
C ASP A 34 -5.00 10.92 -15.11
N VAL A 35 -3.69 10.76 -14.90
CA VAL A 35 -2.96 9.53 -15.24
C VAL A 35 -2.80 8.57 -14.06
N VAL A 36 -3.12 9.00 -12.84
CA VAL A 36 -2.98 8.19 -11.63
C VAL A 36 -4.16 7.24 -11.50
N THR A 37 -3.91 5.96 -11.81
CA THR A 37 -4.90 4.89 -11.67
C THR A 37 -4.25 3.66 -11.05
N LEU A 38 -5.05 2.73 -10.53
CA LEU A 38 -4.51 1.46 -10.02
C LEU A 38 -3.83 0.63 -11.13
N GLU A 39 -4.24 0.80 -12.38
CA GLU A 39 -3.64 0.08 -13.51
C GLU A 39 -2.37 0.75 -14.05
N ALA A 40 -2.08 1.98 -13.61
CA ALA A 40 -0.88 2.71 -14.03
C ALA A 40 0.38 1.99 -13.56
N ASN A 41 1.35 1.87 -14.46
CA ASN A 41 2.67 1.38 -14.12
C ASN A 41 3.43 2.41 -13.29
N LEU A 42 3.94 2.00 -12.13
CA LEU A 42 4.63 2.91 -11.21
C LEU A 42 5.87 3.55 -11.84
N VAL A 43 6.57 2.84 -12.74
CA VAL A 43 7.83 3.30 -13.35
C VAL A 43 7.57 4.11 -14.62
N TYR A 44 6.73 3.59 -15.51
CA TYR A 44 6.58 4.14 -16.86
C TYR A 44 5.49 5.21 -16.96
N ASP A 45 4.40 5.07 -16.20
CA ASP A 45 3.26 5.98 -16.27
C ASP A 45 3.35 7.03 -15.15
N LEU A 46 3.64 6.59 -13.92
CA LEU A 46 3.75 7.49 -12.76
C LEU A 46 5.18 8.05 -12.56
N LEU A 47 6.13 7.59 -13.37
CA LEU A 47 7.53 8.05 -13.38
C LEU A 47 8.23 7.94 -12.02
N MET A 48 7.81 7.00 -11.17
CA MET A 48 8.37 6.84 -9.83
C MET A 48 9.75 6.17 -9.88
N ASP A 49 10.74 6.85 -9.29
CA ASP A 49 12.09 6.31 -9.16
C ASP A 49 12.20 5.23 -8.06
N ASP A 50 13.38 4.61 -7.94
CA ASP A 50 13.64 3.56 -6.93
C ASP A 50 13.38 4.03 -5.49
N ARG A 51 13.60 5.32 -5.19
CA ARG A 51 13.41 5.89 -3.85
C ARG A 51 11.94 6.18 -3.57
N GLU A 52 11.21 6.70 -4.56
CA GLU A 52 9.79 6.99 -4.46
C GLU A 52 8.98 5.70 -4.31
N ARG A 53 9.29 4.66 -5.09
CA ARG A 53 8.64 3.34 -4.93
C ARG A 53 8.97 2.71 -3.57
N PHE A 54 10.18 2.89 -3.05
CA PHE A 54 10.52 2.47 -1.70
C PHE A 54 9.74 3.26 -0.63
N GLY A 55 9.54 4.56 -0.83
CA GLY A 55 8.68 5.39 0.00
C GLY A 55 7.24 4.86 0.03
N LEU A 56 6.62 4.66 -1.13
CA LEU A 56 5.28 4.08 -1.24
C LEU A 56 5.17 2.74 -0.50
N TYR A 57 6.14 1.84 -0.69
CA TYR A 57 6.17 0.55 0.01
C TYR A 57 6.27 0.70 1.53
N TRP A 58 7.01 1.69 2.02
CA TRP A 58 7.09 2.02 3.44
C TRP A 58 5.75 2.54 3.96
N ASP A 59 5.17 3.51 3.26
CA ASP A 59 3.93 4.16 3.64
C ASP A 59 2.76 3.16 3.69
N LEU A 60 2.71 2.22 2.75
CA LEU A 60 1.71 1.13 2.76
C LEU A 60 1.84 0.27 4.03
N GLN A 61 3.05 -0.05 4.48
CA GLN A 61 3.22 -0.81 5.72
C GLN A 61 2.78 0.00 6.94
N GLU A 62 3.07 1.29 6.99
CA GLU A 62 2.66 2.15 8.10
C GLU A 62 1.14 2.31 8.15
N GLU A 63 0.51 2.63 7.02
CA GLU A 63 -0.93 2.83 6.90
C GLU A 63 -1.71 1.55 7.29
N PHE A 64 -1.32 0.41 6.72
CA PHE A 64 -1.97 -0.87 7.00
C PHE A 64 -1.44 -1.58 8.24
N GLN A 65 -0.48 -0.98 8.96
CA GLN A 65 0.10 -1.48 10.21
C GLN A 65 0.71 -2.88 10.05
N PHE A 66 1.46 -3.08 8.98
CA PHE A 66 2.21 -4.31 8.75
C PHE A 66 3.55 -4.26 9.48
N ASN A 67 3.92 -5.36 10.13
CA ASN A 67 5.23 -5.52 10.75
C ASN A 67 6.10 -6.42 9.87
N ILE A 68 6.49 -5.92 8.71
CA ILE A 68 7.34 -6.63 7.74
C ILE A 68 8.72 -5.96 7.79
N PRO A 69 9.83 -6.71 7.94
CA PRO A 69 11.15 -6.13 7.80
C PRO A 69 11.31 -5.48 6.42
N PRO A 70 11.66 -4.19 6.33
CA PRO A 70 11.76 -3.47 5.06
C PRO A 70 12.95 -4.01 4.26
N LEU A 71 12.69 -4.93 3.33
CA LEU A 71 13.70 -5.39 2.37
C LEU A 71 13.49 -4.63 1.06
N ARG A 72 14.54 -3.93 0.58
CA ARG A 72 14.50 -3.14 -0.66
C ARG A 72 14.02 -3.91 -1.90
N ARG A 73 14.08 -5.24 -1.89
CA ARG A 73 13.56 -6.08 -2.97
C ARG A 73 12.05 -5.90 -3.18
N PHE A 74 11.28 -5.77 -2.09
CA PHE A 74 9.81 -5.75 -2.18
C PHE A 74 9.28 -4.47 -2.81
N ALA A 75 9.98 -3.34 -2.67
CA ALA A 75 9.65 -2.10 -3.36
C ALA A 75 9.86 -2.18 -4.90
N ARG A 76 10.63 -3.16 -5.38
CA ARG A 76 10.79 -3.44 -6.81
C ARG A 76 9.77 -4.43 -7.36
N ASP A 77 9.05 -5.12 -6.45
CA ASP A 77 8.11 -6.17 -6.81
C ASP A 77 6.71 -5.62 -7.11
N LEU A 78 6.43 -4.35 -6.79
CA LEU A 78 5.19 -3.67 -7.15
C LEU A 78 5.36 -2.94 -8.49
N ALA A 79 4.71 -3.44 -9.53
CA ALA A 79 4.72 -2.82 -10.87
C ALA A 79 3.60 -1.80 -11.06
N SER A 80 2.47 -1.94 -10.36
CA SER A 80 1.30 -1.07 -10.47
C SER A 80 0.56 -0.89 -9.13
N GLY A 81 -0.40 0.03 -9.11
CA GLY A 81 -1.31 0.19 -7.97
C GLY A 81 -2.16 -1.05 -7.70
N ARG A 82 -2.54 -1.81 -8.74
CA ARG A 82 -3.28 -3.06 -8.63
C ARG A 82 -2.48 -4.12 -7.89
N GLU A 83 -1.20 -4.26 -8.23
CA GLU A 83 -0.31 -5.17 -7.51
C GLU A 83 -0.10 -4.72 -6.06
N ALA A 84 -0.03 -3.41 -5.80
CA ALA A 84 0.03 -2.88 -4.44
C ALA A 84 -1.25 -3.23 -3.64
N VAL A 85 -2.44 -3.09 -4.24
CA VAL A 85 -3.71 -3.49 -3.65
C VAL A 85 -3.73 -4.99 -3.34
N ASP A 86 -3.38 -5.84 -4.31
CA ASP A 86 -3.44 -7.28 -4.14
C ASP A 86 -2.41 -7.76 -3.10
N TRP A 87 -1.24 -7.12 -3.05
CA TRP A 87 -0.25 -7.34 -2.00
C TRP A 87 -0.80 -6.97 -0.62
N VAL A 88 -1.34 -5.76 -0.44
CA VAL A 88 -1.96 -5.32 0.83
C VAL A 88 -3.10 -6.25 1.25
N ALA A 89 -4.00 -6.58 0.32
CA ALA A 89 -5.15 -7.45 0.58
C ALA A 89 -4.70 -8.85 1.02
N SER A 90 -3.69 -9.43 0.37
CA SER A 90 -3.12 -10.72 0.74
C SER A 90 -2.56 -10.72 2.16
N TYR A 91 -1.88 -9.64 2.56
CA TYR A 91 -1.35 -9.51 3.92
C TYR A 91 -2.45 -9.28 4.96
N LEU A 92 -3.48 -8.50 4.63
CA LEU A 92 -4.64 -8.31 5.52
C LEU A 92 -5.42 -9.62 5.70
N GLU A 93 -5.54 -10.44 4.66
CA GLU A 93 -6.19 -11.75 4.74
C GLU A 93 -5.42 -12.69 5.70
N GLN A 94 -4.09 -12.76 5.57
CA GLN A 94 -3.24 -13.55 6.49
C GLN A 94 -3.35 -13.12 7.95
N GLN A 95 -3.68 -11.84 8.20
CA GLN A 95 -3.88 -11.29 9.53
C GLN A 95 -5.35 -11.33 10.00
N GLU A 96 -6.25 -11.96 9.25
CA GLU A 96 -7.71 -11.96 9.51
C GLU A 96 -8.34 -10.55 9.59
N ARG A 97 -7.72 -9.60 8.87
CA ARG A 97 -8.10 -8.18 8.80
C ARG A 97 -8.77 -7.80 7.49
N LEU A 98 -8.84 -8.70 6.51
CA LEU A 98 -9.66 -8.51 5.31
C LEU A 98 -11.10 -8.97 5.58
N LYS A 99 -12.08 -8.13 5.23
CA LYS A 99 -13.51 -8.45 5.26
C LYS A 99 -13.84 -9.20 3.97
N VAL A 100 -14.37 -10.42 4.12
CA VAL A 100 -14.92 -11.24 3.03
C VAL A 100 -16.32 -10.75 2.67
#